data_AF-A0A7Y4YZ73-F1
#
_entry.id   AF-A0A7Y4YZ73-F1
#
_cell.length_a   1.000
_cell.length_b   1.000
_cell.length_c   1.000
_cell.angle_alpha   90.00
_cell.angle_beta   90.00
_cell.angle_gamma   90.00
#
_symmetry.space_group_name_H-M   'P 1'
#
loop_
_entity.id
_entity.type
_entity.pdbx_description
1 polymer ?
#
loop_
_entity_poly.entity_id
_entity_poly.type
_entity_poly.pdbx_seq_one_letter_code
_entity_poly.pdbx_strand_id
1 'polypeptide(L)'
;AVGNALTDIGYFMGTGIGDGLRRTHEDELLDLYCTEMTARGVMLSREAVWDDYVVGALHGVSTAVFSAAYVERTPRGDANFLSMARGGCALALEHGSLAKLKG
;
A
#
# COMPACT_ATOMS: atom_id res chain seq x y z
N ALA A 1 7.71 15.10 11.75
CA ALA A 1 7.35 13.78 12.31
C ALA A 1 7.99 12.71 11.44
N VAL A 2 8.49 11.62 12.02
CA VAL A 2 8.90 10.42 11.25
C VAL A 2 7.61 9.74 10.77
N GLY A 3 7.54 9.34 9.50
CA GLY A 3 6.35 8.75 8.89
C GLY A 3 5.89 7.45 9.58
N ASN A 4 4.62 7.07 9.40
CA ASN A 4 4.10 5.82 9.93
C ASN A 4 4.54 4.64 9.04
N ALA A 5 5.34 3.72 9.58
CA ALA A 5 5.84 2.54 8.85
C ALA A 5 4.73 1.67 8.23
N LEU A 6 3.52 1.74 8.77
CA LEU A 6 2.37 1.00 8.25
C LEU A 6 1.86 1.58 6.91
N THR A 7 2.22 2.83 6.61
CA THR A 7 2.02 3.44 5.28
C THR A 7 2.80 2.66 4.22
N ASP A 8 3.99 2.17 4.55
CA ASP A 8 4.86 1.45 3.60
C ASP A 8 4.28 0.08 3.23
N ILE A 9 3.53 -0.56 4.14
CA ILE A 9 2.82 -1.81 3.84
C ILE A 9 1.67 -1.56 2.87
N GLY A 10 0.86 -0.53 3.12
CA GLY A 10 -0.21 -0.14 2.20
C GLY A 10 0.32 0.22 0.82
N TYR A 11 1.44 0.93 0.78
CA TYR A 11 2.17 1.23 -0.45
C TYR A 11 2.63 -0.05 -1.17
N PHE A 12 3.31 -0.95 -0.45
CA PHE A 12 3.84 -2.19 -1.02
C PHE A 12 2.75 -3.12 -1.56
N MET A 13 1.72 -3.37 -0.75
CA MET A 13 0.59 -4.23 -1.10
C MET A 13 -0.25 -3.64 -2.22
N GLY A 14 -0.43 -2.31 -2.24
CA GLY A 14 -1.18 -1.62 -3.28
C GLY A 14 -0.41 -1.51 -4.58
N THR A 15 0.89 -1.22 -4.55
CA THR A 15 1.63 -0.78 -5.74
C THR A 15 2.83 -1.64 -6.13
N GLY A 16 3.38 -2.42 -5.20
CA GLY A 16 4.65 -3.14 -5.38
C GLY A 16 4.50 -4.56 -5.92
N ILE A 17 3.46 -5.30 -5.51
CA ILE A 17 3.28 -6.72 -5.87
C ILE A 17 2.18 -6.98 -6.91
N GLY A 18 1.40 -5.95 -7.25
CA GLY A 18 0.27 -6.06 -8.17
C GLY A 18 -1.00 -6.61 -7.52
N ASP A 19 -2.15 -6.19 -8.06
CA ASP A 19 -3.47 -6.40 -7.44
C ASP A 19 -3.84 -7.88 -7.28
N GLY A 20 -3.50 -8.73 -8.25
CA GLY A 20 -3.84 -10.16 -8.20
C GLY A 20 -3.16 -10.91 -7.06
N LEU A 21 -1.86 -10.65 -6.85
CA LEU A 21 -1.10 -11.24 -5.73
C LEU A 21 -1.61 -10.72 -4.40
N ARG A 22 -1.81 -9.41 -4.29
CA ARG A 22 -2.41 -8.79 -3.09
C ARG A 22 -3.74 -9.46 -2.76
N ARG A 23 -4.72 -9.49 -3.66
CA ARG A 23 -6.05 -10.06 -3.41
C ARG A 23 -6.00 -11.51 -2.94
N THR A 24 -5.09 -12.29 -3.51
CA THR A 24 -4.98 -13.72 -3.20
C THR A 24 -4.34 -13.96 -1.82
N HIS A 25 -3.41 -13.10 -1.41
CA HIS A 25 -2.55 -13.32 -0.23
C HIS A 25 -2.63 -12.19 0.81
N GLU A 26 -3.64 -11.31 0.75
CA GLU A 26 -3.71 -10.13 1.62
C GLU A 26 -3.71 -10.49 3.10
N ASP A 27 -4.48 -11.52 3.44
CA ASP A 27 -4.54 -12.04 4.80
C ASP A 27 -3.21 -12.64 5.25
N GLU A 28 -2.70 -13.58 4.47
CA GLU A 28 -1.43 -14.27 4.75
C GLU A 28 -0.25 -13.29 4.90
N LEU A 29 -0.13 -12.31 4.01
CA LEU A 29 0.99 -11.36 4.00
C LEU A 29 0.94 -10.38 5.18
N LEU A 30 -0.25 -9.91 5.56
CA LEU A 30 -0.41 -9.03 6.73
C LEU A 30 -0.16 -9.79 8.04
N ASP A 31 -0.62 -11.04 8.15
CA ASP A 31 -0.36 -11.87 9.33
C ASP A 31 1.12 -12.22 9.45
N LEU A 32 1.78 -12.54 8.32
CA LEU A 32 3.21 -12.74 8.27
C LEU A 32 3.96 -11.48 8.73
N TYR A 33 3.58 -10.30 8.25
CA TYR A 33 4.21 -9.06 8.67
C TYR A 33 4.06 -8.82 10.18
N CYS A 34 2.84 -8.96 10.73
CA CYS A 34 2.61 -8.80 12.17
C CYS A 34 3.41 -9.82 13.00
N THR A 35 3.47 -11.08 12.55
CA THR A 35 4.23 -12.15 13.21
C THR A 35 5.72 -11.84 13.23
N GLU A 36 6.29 -11.48 12.09
CA GLU A 36 7.72 -11.18 11.95
C GLU A 36 8.11 -9.93 12.76
N MET A 37 7.27 -8.90 12.78
CA MET A 37 7.52 -7.69 13.58
C MET A 37 7.43 -7.98 15.08
N THR A 38 6.47 -8.80 15.50
CA THR A 38 6.32 -9.23 16.90
C THR A 38 7.54 -10.03 17.36
N ALA A 39 8.06 -10.94 16.51
CA ALA A 39 9.29 -11.67 16.79
C ALA A 39 10.53 -10.77 16.95
N ARG A 40 10.50 -9.55 16.40
CA ARG A 40 11.53 -8.52 16.54
C ARG A 40 11.27 -7.53 17.69
N GLY A 41 10.26 -7.79 18.52
CA GLY A 41 9.91 -6.97 19.69
C GLY A 41 8.97 -5.81 19.40
N VAL A 42 8.42 -5.71 18.17
CA VAL A 42 7.41 -4.70 17.81
C VAL A 42 6.05 -5.37 17.84
N MET A 43 5.32 -5.19 18.94
CA MET A 43 3.99 -5.78 19.13
C MET A 43 2.99 -5.17 18.13
N LEU A 44 2.65 -5.91 17.08
CA LEU A 44 1.66 -5.53 16.08
C LEU A 44 0.58 -6.59 16.01
N SER A 45 -0.68 -6.14 15.96
CA SER A 45 -1.82 -6.97 15.60
C SER A 45 -2.40 -6.50 14.26
N ARG A 46 -3.09 -7.40 13.58
CA ARG A 46 -3.78 -7.09 12.33
C ARG A 46 -4.74 -5.91 12.48
N GLU A 47 -5.51 -5.91 13.56
CA GLU A 47 -6.46 -4.84 13.90
C GLU A 47 -5.75 -3.50 14.12
N ALA A 48 -4.59 -3.52 14.77
CA ALA A 48 -3.81 -2.30 15.04
C ALA A 48 -3.22 -1.68 13.77
N VAL A 49 -2.93 -2.49 12.75
CA VAL A 49 -2.30 -2.01 11.51
C VAL A 49 -3.29 -1.72 10.38
N TRP A 50 -4.52 -2.22 10.47
CA TRP A 50 -5.47 -2.22 9.37
C TRP A 50 -5.78 -0.84 8.82
N ASP A 51 -6.09 0.12 9.70
CA ASP A 51 -6.48 1.46 9.24
C ASP A 51 -5.34 2.17 8.52
N ASP A 52 -4.12 2.08 9.06
CA ASP A 52 -2.95 2.71 8.45
C ASP A 52 -2.51 1.99 7.17
N TYR A 53 -2.64 0.66 7.12
CA TYR A 53 -2.45 -0.12 5.90
C TYR A 53 -3.38 0.34 4.78
N VAL A 54 -4.68 0.45 5.08
CA VAL A 54 -5.68 0.88 4.10
C VAL A 54 -5.45 2.33 3.68
N VAL A 55 -5.13 3.23 4.61
CA VAL A 55 -4.79 4.63 4.27
C VAL A 55 -3.50 4.71 3.46
N GLY A 56 -2.52 3.85 3.73
CA GLY A 56 -1.25 3.78 3.00
C GLY A 56 -1.40 3.51 1.50
N ALA A 57 -2.50 2.90 1.07
CA ALA A 57 -2.83 2.75 -0.36
C ALA A 57 -2.89 4.11 -1.09
N LEU A 58 -3.39 5.16 -0.41
CA LEU A 58 -3.49 6.52 -0.98
C LEU A 58 -2.10 7.15 -1.18
N HIS A 59 -1.12 6.79 -0.33
CA HIS A 59 0.26 7.17 -0.54
C HIS A 59 0.81 6.54 -1.83
N GLY A 60 0.52 5.25 -2.05
CA GLY A 60 0.85 4.55 -3.29
C GLY A 60 0.26 5.20 -4.54
N VAL A 61 -1.02 5.56 -4.50
CA VAL A 61 -1.70 6.28 -5.60
C VAL A 61 -1.03 7.62 -5.87
N SER A 62 -0.76 8.41 -4.82
CA SER A 62 -0.13 9.73 -4.94
C SER A 62 1.25 9.62 -5.59
N THR A 63 2.08 8.68 -5.12
CA THR A 63 3.41 8.43 -5.67
C THR A 63 3.36 7.99 -7.13
N ALA A 64 2.41 7.13 -7.51
CA ALA A 64 2.24 6.71 -8.89
C ALA A 64 1.89 7.89 -9.82
N VAL A 65 0.96 8.75 -9.40
CA VAL A 65 0.55 9.94 -10.18
C VAL A 65 1.71 10.93 -10.33
N PHE A 66 2.40 11.26 -9.23
CA PHE A 66 3.53 12.18 -9.28
C PHE A 66 4.68 11.61 -10.11
N SER A 67 4.97 10.33 -9.98
CA SER A 67 6.02 9.70 -10.78
C SER A 67 5.68 9.72 -12.28
N ALA A 68 4.43 9.45 -12.66
CA ALA A 68 3.99 9.53 -14.06
C ALA A 68 4.03 10.96 -14.64
N ALA A 69 3.88 11.98 -13.79
CA ALA A 69 3.87 13.38 -14.20
C ALA A 69 5.27 14.00 -14.32
N TYR A 70 6.22 13.59 -13.47
CA TYR A 70 7.52 14.27 -13.31
C TYR A 70 8.73 13.44 -13.75
N VAL A 71 8.60 12.13 -13.91
CA VAL A 71 9.70 11.27 -14.40
C VAL A 71 9.71 11.26 -15.93
N GLU A 72 10.90 11.12 -16.52
CA GLU A 72 11.07 10.97 -17.96
C GLU A 72 10.17 9.85 -18.51
N ARG A 73 9.41 10.19 -19.56
CA ARG A 73 8.44 9.29 -20.19
C ARG A 73 9.16 8.21 -20.97
N THR A 74 8.93 6.96 -20.59
CA THR A 74 9.39 5.79 -21.32
C THR A 74 8.28 4.74 -21.34
N PRO A 75 8.16 3.89 -22.39
CA PRO A 75 7.13 2.86 -22.43
C PRO A 75 7.14 1.94 -21.20
N ARG A 76 8.34 1.61 -20.69
CA ARG A 76 8.51 0.80 -19.48
C ARG A 76 8.06 1.55 -18.22
N GLY A 77 8.46 2.82 -18.07
CA GLY A 77 8.09 3.65 -16.93
C GLY A 77 6.58 3.88 -16.86
N ASP A 78 5.97 4.22 -18.00
CA ASP A 78 4.53 4.45 -18.11
C ASP A 78 3.73 3.20 -17.74
N ALA A 79 4.15 2.03 -18.23
CA ALA A 79 3.54 0.76 -17.86
C ALA A 79 3.65 0.48 -16.35
N ASN A 80 4.81 0.78 -15.75
CA ASN A 80 5.03 0.61 -14.32
C ASN A 80 4.12 1.52 -13.49
N PHE A 81 4.10 2.83 -13.77
CA PHE A 81 3.29 3.78 -13.00
C PHE A 81 1.78 3.55 -13.19
N LEU A 82 1.35 3.11 -14.38
CA LEU A 82 -0.04 2.71 -14.59
C LEU A 82 -0.40 1.46 -13.77
N SER A 83 0.50 0.47 -13.68
CA SER A 83 0.31 -0.71 -12.84
C SER A 83 0.20 -0.31 -11.36
N MET A 84 1.10 0.54 -10.88
CA MET A 84 1.09 1.06 -9.51
C MET A 84 -0.22 1.81 -9.20
N ALA A 85 -0.65 2.72 -10.08
CA ALA A 85 -1.87 3.49 -9.90
C ALA A 85 -3.11 2.58 -9.85
N ARG A 86 -3.18 1.58 -10.73
CA ARG A 86 -4.29 0.60 -10.74
C ARG A 86 -4.36 -0.21 -9.44
N GLY A 87 -3.23 -0.75 -8.98
CA GLY A 87 -3.20 -1.54 -7.75
C GLY A 87 -3.52 -0.70 -6.51
N GLY A 88 -2.93 0.50 -6.39
CA GLY A 88 -3.21 1.42 -5.29
C GLY A 88 -4.68 1.83 -5.24
N CYS A 89 -5.28 2.17 -6.40
CA CYS A 89 -6.70 2.49 -6.49
C CYS A 89 -7.59 1.27 -6.19
N ALA A 90 -7.23 0.07 -6.64
CA ALA A 90 -8.01 -1.14 -6.38
C ALA A 90 -8.08 -1.44 -4.88
N LEU A 91 -6.94 -1.39 -4.18
CA LEU A 91 -6.88 -1.52 -2.72
C LEU A 91 -7.69 -0.42 -2.02
N ALA A 92 -7.53 0.83 -2.46
CA ALA A 92 -8.21 1.96 -1.83
C ALA A 92 -9.74 1.92 -1.99
N LEU A 93 -10.21 1.46 -3.15
CA LEU A 93 -11.64 1.30 -3.44
C LEU A 93 -12.23 0.12 -2.66
N GLU A 94 -11.51 -0.99 -2.56
CA GLU A 94 -11.99 -2.19 -1.86
C GLU A 94 -12.20 -1.97 -0.37
N HIS A 95 -11.24 -1.33 0.30
CA HIS A 95 -11.30 -1.13 1.75
C HIS A 95 -11.75 0.28 2.17
N GLY A 96 -12.13 1.12 1.20
CA GLY A 96 -12.70 2.44 1.45
C GLY A 96 -11.72 3.42 2.12
N SER A 97 -10.49 3.54 1.61
CA SER A 97 -9.43 4.34 2.26
C SER A 97 -9.80 5.79 2.53
N LEU A 98 -10.57 6.43 1.64
CA LEU A 98 -11.01 7.81 1.82
C LEU A 98 -11.89 7.98 3.07
N ALA A 99 -12.71 6.98 3.42
CA ALA A 99 -13.55 7.01 4.61
C ALA A 99 -12.75 6.85 5.91
N LYS A 100 -11.49 6.40 5.83
CA LYS A 100 -10.59 6.23 6.99
C LYS A 100 -9.68 7.44 7.24
N LEU A 101 -9.68 8.43 6.34
CA LEU A 101 -8.95 9.68 6.57
C LEU A 101 -9.56 10.43 7.77
N LYS A 102 -8.70 10.83 8.71
CA LYS A 102 -9.07 11.67 9.85
C LYS A 102 -8.78 13.13 9.47
N GLY A 103 -9.81 13.97 9.53
CA GLY A 103 -9.73 15.42 9.30
C GLY A 103 -9.45 16.20 10.57
#